data_AF-A0A8S2FFG8-F1
#
_entry.id   AF-A0A8S2FFG8-F1
#
_cell.length_a   1.000
_cell.length_b   1.000
_cell.length_c   1.000
_cell.angle_alpha   90.00
_cell.angle_beta   90.00
_cell.angle_gamma   90.00
#
_symmetry.space_group_name_H-M   'P 1'
#
loop_
_entity.id
_entity.type
_entity.pdbx_description
1 polymer ?
#
loop_
_entity_poly.entity_id
_entity_poly.type
_entity_poly.pdbx_seq_one_letter_code
_entity_poly.pdbx_strand_id
1 'polypeptide(L)'
;MDKLLKVESEAKLPSYAQGTIDYTINDPRGQKLEESKVRLNDNSAFDIKFKLPDNVNLDKRLLRFNGYEYVTEKKSGEKTYWKCKDYWSKKCNVRIHTLNIDDSIVHQPKFDHDHPADAAKSEVRDLMNNLTDRAKTTNETTNDILSTFMT
;
A
#
# COMPACT_ATOMS: atom_id res chain seq x y z
N MET A 1 -5.45 58.60 -12.30
CA MET A 1 -4.11 58.17 -12.77
C MET A 1 -4.14 56.66 -12.83
N ASP A 2 -4.60 56.12 -13.96
CA ASP A 2 -4.70 54.67 -14.14
C ASP A 2 -3.32 54.11 -14.49
N LYS A 3 -2.74 53.36 -13.56
CA LYS A 3 -1.53 52.57 -13.82
C LYS A 3 -1.94 51.33 -14.61
N LEU A 4 -1.97 51.46 -15.93
CA LEU A 4 -2.03 50.32 -16.84
C LEU A 4 -0.71 49.55 -16.77
N LEU A 5 -0.80 48.28 -16.37
CA LEU A 5 0.33 47.35 -16.43
C LEU A 5 0.66 47.08 -17.91
N LYS A 6 1.93 47.31 -18.29
CA LYS A 6 2.47 46.93 -19.60
C LYS A 6 2.97 45.49 -19.55
N VAL A 7 2.51 44.66 -20.47
CA VAL A 7 3.06 43.31 -20.70
C VAL A 7 4.33 43.48 -21.53
N GLU A 8 5.50 43.21 -20.96
CA GLU A 8 6.81 43.48 -21.59
C GLU A 8 7.32 42.36 -22.51
N SER A 9 6.64 41.22 -22.58
CA SER A 9 6.89 40.19 -23.60
C SER A 9 5.70 39.23 -23.67
N GLU A 10 5.50 38.59 -24.83
CA GLU A 10 4.44 37.59 -25.02
C GLU A 10 4.54 36.53 -23.91
N ALA A 11 3.58 36.54 -22.97
CA ALA A 11 3.48 35.50 -21.98
C ALA A 11 3.20 34.19 -22.73
N LYS A 12 4.21 33.33 -22.84
CA LYS A 12 4.07 32.02 -23.47
C LYS A 12 3.20 31.16 -22.55
N LEU A 13 1.89 31.15 -22.81
CA LEU A 13 0.96 30.30 -22.09
C LEU A 13 1.46 28.84 -22.20
N PRO A 14 1.48 28.06 -21.11
CA PRO A 14 1.83 26.65 -21.20
C PRO A 14 0.90 25.96 -22.19
N SER A 15 1.49 25.22 -23.13
CA SER A 15 0.72 24.39 -24.06
C SER A 15 0.20 23.19 -23.28
N TYR A 16 -1.07 23.22 -22.93
CA TYR A 16 -1.77 22.10 -22.31
C TYR A 16 -1.96 20.99 -23.36
N ALA A 17 -1.48 19.78 -23.05
CA ALA A 17 -1.79 18.58 -23.80
C ALA A 17 -3.31 18.37 -23.83
N GLN A 18 -3.86 18.27 -25.03
CA GLN A 18 -5.25 17.91 -25.29
C GLN A 18 -5.27 16.50 -25.88
N GLY A 19 -6.24 15.69 -25.46
CA GLY A 19 -6.35 14.34 -26.01
C GLY A 19 -7.03 13.35 -25.08
N THR A 20 -6.87 12.08 -25.44
CA THR A 20 -7.36 10.93 -24.69
C THR A 20 -6.17 10.08 -24.30
N ILE A 21 -6.11 9.67 -23.02
CA ILE A 21 -5.08 8.80 -22.47
C ILE A 21 -5.72 7.44 -22.17
N ASP A 22 -5.05 6.38 -22.60
CA ASP A 22 -5.40 5.01 -22.22
C ASP A 22 -4.77 4.69 -20.87
N TYR A 23 -5.54 4.09 -19.96
CA TYR A 23 -5.07 3.73 -18.62
C TYR A 23 -5.52 2.33 -18.21
N THR A 24 -4.73 1.72 -17.32
CA THR A 24 -5.01 0.42 -16.73
C THR A 24 -4.86 0.51 -15.22
N ILE A 25 -5.84 -0.03 -14.49
CA ILE A 25 -5.83 -0.12 -13.04
C ILE A 25 -5.59 -1.58 -12.67
N ASN A 26 -4.57 -1.82 -11.84
CA ASN A 26 -4.25 -3.13 -11.31
C ASN A 26 -4.35 -3.12 -9.78
N ASP A 27 -4.70 -4.24 -9.17
CA ASP A 27 -4.59 -4.43 -7.73
C ASP A 27 -3.11 -4.57 -7.31
N PRO A 28 -2.78 -4.53 -6.00
CA PRO A 28 -1.40 -4.71 -5.53
C PRO A 28 -0.77 -6.07 -5.85
N ARG A 29 -1.57 -7.07 -6.28
CA ARG A 29 -1.12 -8.40 -6.70
C ARG A 29 -0.91 -8.49 -8.21
N GLY A 30 -1.15 -7.39 -8.95
CA GLY A 30 -1.05 -7.32 -10.40
C GLY A 30 -2.30 -7.79 -11.15
N GLN A 31 -3.42 -8.06 -10.49
CA GLN A 31 -4.69 -8.37 -11.15
C GLN A 31 -5.25 -7.12 -11.81
N LYS A 32 -5.55 -7.19 -13.12
CA LYS A 32 -6.21 -6.10 -13.85
C LYS A 32 -7.64 -5.90 -13.35
N LEU A 33 -7.93 -4.71 -12.84
CA LEU A 33 -9.23 -4.29 -12.33
C LEU A 33 -10.04 -3.55 -13.41
N GLU A 34 -9.40 -2.64 -14.14
CA GLU A 34 -10.05 -1.85 -15.18
C GLU A 34 -9.04 -1.45 -16.26
N GLU A 35 -9.52 -1.34 -17.49
CA GLU A 35 -8.78 -0.77 -18.62
C GLU A 35 -9.74 0.13 -19.38
N SER A 36 -9.35 1.39 -19.57
CA SER A 36 -10.26 2.40 -20.08
C SER A 36 -9.50 3.61 -20.62
N LYS A 37 -10.24 4.63 -21.06
CA LYS A 37 -9.70 5.85 -21.65
C LYS A 37 -10.23 7.06 -20.88
N VAL A 38 -9.39 8.06 -20.63
CA VAL A 38 -9.78 9.32 -20.00
C VAL A 38 -9.44 10.50 -20.90
N ARG A 39 -10.41 11.41 -21.06
CA ARG A 39 -10.22 12.63 -21.84
C ARG A 39 -9.67 13.73 -20.96
N LEU A 40 -8.61 14.39 -21.43
CA LEU A 40 -8.03 15.56 -20.79
C LEU A 40 -8.97 16.76 -20.91
N ASN A 41 -9.06 17.57 -19.86
CA ASN A 41 -9.73 18.86 -19.92
C ASN A 41 -8.82 19.95 -20.52
N ASP A 42 -9.32 21.18 -20.61
CA ASP A 42 -8.62 22.31 -21.24
C ASP A 42 -7.30 22.68 -20.54
N ASN A 43 -7.11 22.25 -19.29
CA ASN A 43 -5.90 22.46 -18.49
C ASN A 43 -5.05 21.17 -18.39
N SER A 44 -5.27 20.19 -19.26
CA SER A 44 -4.62 18.86 -19.23
C SER A 44 -4.89 18.02 -17.97
N ALA A 45 -5.88 18.37 -17.15
CA ALA A 45 -6.26 17.58 -16.00
C ALA A 45 -7.30 16.50 -16.36
N PHE A 46 -7.35 15.44 -15.55
CA PHE A 46 -8.26 14.33 -15.72
C PHE A 46 -8.62 13.69 -14.37
N ASP A 47 -9.81 13.10 -14.29
CA ASP A 47 -10.26 12.33 -13.14
C ASP A 47 -10.47 10.86 -13.55
N ILE A 48 -9.89 9.94 -12.79
CA ILE A 48 -10.14 8.50 -12.95
C ILE A 48 -11.05 8.04 -11.82
N LYS A 49 -12.18 7.42 -12.18
CA LYS A 49 -13.12 6.78 -11.25
C LYS A 49 -13.23 5.31 -11.59
N PHE A 50 -13.00 4.45 -10.60
CA PHE A 50 -13.07 3.00 -10.75
C PHE A 50 -13.81 2.38 -9.59
N LYS A 51 -14.32 1.15 -9.80
CA LYS A 51 -14.93 0.35 -8.74
C LYS A 51 -14.00 -0.79 -8.36
N LEU A 52 -13.87 -1.00 -7.06
CA LEU A 52 -13.21 -2.18 -6.55
C LEU A 52 -14.23 -3.31 -6.40
N PRO A 53 -13.85 -4.57 -6.69
CA PRO A 53 -14.67 -5.73 -6.34
C PRO A 53 -15.01 -5.73 -4.85
N ASP A 54 -16.21 -6.16 -4.49
CA ASP A 54 -16.72 -6.17 -3.11
C ASP A 54 -15.80 -6.92 -2.12
N ASN A 55 -14.98 -7.85 -2.62
CA ASN A 55 -14.04 -8.65 -1.83
C ASN A 55 -12.59 -8.12 -1.82
N VAL A 56 -12.33 -6.92 -2.36
CA VAL A 56 -11.01 -6.29 -2.21
C VAL A 56 -10.91 -5.70 -0.81
N ASN A 57 -10.24 -6.45 0.06
CA ASN A 57 -9.91 -6.01 1.40
C ASN A 57 -8.74 -5.00 1.34
N LEU A 58 -9.08 -3.74 1.04
CA LEU A 58 -8.16 -2.60 1.06
C LEU A 58 -7.65 -2.24 2.47
N ASP A 59 -8.35 -2.71 3.51
CA ASP A 59 -8.31 -2.08 4.83
C ASP A 59 -7.55 -2.89 5.90
N LYS A 60 -7.23 -4.16 5.65
CA LYS A 60 -6.53 -4.99 6.63
C LYS A 60 -5.05 -5.08 6.34
N ARG A 61 -4.33 -3.99 6.61
CA ARG A 61 -2.91 -4.08 6.94
C ARG A 61 -2.75 -5.09 8.06
N LEU A 62 -1.90 -6.10 7.83
CA LEU A 62 -1.51 -7.05 8.86
C LEU A 62 -0.22 -6.56 9.50
N LEU A 63 -0.19 -6.51 10.83
CA LEU A 63 1.05 -6.36 11.58
C LEU A 63 1.67 -7.75 11.72
N ARG A 64 2.96 -7.88 11.41
CA ARG A 64 3.71 -9.13 11.60
C ARG A 64 4.73 -8.94 12.69
N PHE A 65 4.75 -9.87 13.64
CA PHE A 65 5.68 -9.84 14.74
C PHE A 65 5.87 -11.24 15.32
N ASN A 66 7.13 -11.64 15.54
CA ASN A 66 7.51 -12.95 16.08
C ASN A 66 6.86 -14.15 15.36
N GLY A 67 6.72 -14.09 14.02
CA GLY A 67 6.11 -15.16 13.22
C GLY A 67 4.58 -15.22 13.27
N TYR A 68 3.92 -14.31 13.99
CA TYR A 68 2.47 -14.21 14.07
C TYR A 68 1.94 -13.01 13.27
N GLU A 69 0.74 -13.18 12.71
CA GLU A 69 0.00 -12.11 12.03
C GLU A 69 -1.07 -11.54 12.96
N TYR A 70 -1.19 -10.22 12.99
CA TYR A 70 -2.17 -9.49 13.77
C TYR A 70 -3.02 -8.59 12.88
N VAL A 71 -4.29 -8.46 13.23
CA VAL A 71 -5.25 -7.56 12.59
C VAL A 71 -5.57 -6.41 13.53
N THR A 72 -5.83 -5.23 12.96
CA THR A 72 -6.27 -4.06 13.73
C THR A 72 -7.53 -4.41 14.53
N GLU A 73 -7.47 -4.26 15.85
CA GLU A 73 -8.63 -4.36 16.73
C GLU A 73 -9.28 -2.99 16.88
N LYS A 74 -8.47 -1.96 17.17
CA LYS A 74 -8.91 -0.56 17.26
C LYS A 74 -7.72 0.39 17.19
N LYS A 75 -7.99 1.66 16.88
CA LYS A 75 -7.03 2.76 17.01
C LYS A 75 -7.52 3.72 18.10
N SER A 76 -6.64 4.14 18.99
CA SER A 76 -7.01 5.07 20.08
C SER A 76 -5.82 5.93 20.46
N GLY A 77 -5.98 7.26 20.34
CA GLY A 77 -4.91 8.22 20.53
C GLY A 77 -3.73 7.95 19.61
N GLU A 78 -2.53 7.89 20.20
CA GLU A 78 -1.28 7.61 19.49
C GLU A 78 -0.98 6.13 19.31
N LYS A 79 -1.90 5.24 19.70
CA LYS A 79 -1.68 3.79 19.68
C LYS A 79 -2.65 3.07 18.75
N THR A 80 -2.14 2.05 18.08
CA THR A 80 -2.96 1.04 17.41
C THR A 80 -2.92 -0.25 18.24
N TYR A 81 -4.10 -0.80 18.48
CA TYR A 81 -4.30 -2.05 19.19
C TYR A 81 -4.55 -3.13 18.16
N TRP A 82 -3.79 -4.21 18.27
CA TRP A 82 -3.80 -5.32 17.35
C TRP A 82 -4.15 -6.59 18.09
N LYS A 83 -4.99 -7.42 17.50
CA LYS A 83 -5.30 -8.76 18.00
C LYS A 83 -4.75 -9.81 17.06
N CYS A 84 -4.42 -10.99 17.59
CA CYS A 84 -3.99 -12.10 16.75
C CYS A 84 -5.03 -12.36 15.65
N LYS A 85 -4.55 -12.57 14.42
CA LYS A 85 -5.40 -12.93 13.28
C LYS A 85 -6.20 -14.20 13.54
N ASP A 86 -5.61 -15.13 14.30
CA ASP A 86 -6.23 -16.40 14.69
C ASP A 86 -7.12 -16.30 15.95
N TYR A 87 -7.53 -15.09 16.34
CA TYR A 87 -8.43 -14.86 17.48
C TYR A 87 -9.73 -15.69 17.37
N TRP A 88 -10.36 -15.73 16.21
CA TRP A 88 -11.60 -16.47 16.02
C TRP A 88 -11.37 -17.94 15.66
N SER A 89 -10.38 -18.22 14.80
CA SER A 89 -10.11 -19.57 14.29
C SER A 89 -9.50 -20.49 15.35
N LYS A 90 -8.59 -19.96 16.18
CA LYS A 90 -7.85 -20.73 17.20
C LYS A 90 -8.10 -20.24 18.62
N LYS A 91 -9.09 -19.36 18.83
CA LYS A 91 -9.42 -18.76 20.15
C LYS A 91 -8.22 -18.03 20.80
N CYS A 92 -7.30 -17.51 19.98
CA CYS A 92 -6.09 -16.86 20.47
C CYS A 92 -6.40 -15.47 21.04
N ASN A 93 -6.07 -15.22 22.30
CA ASN A 93 -6.39 -13.96 22.98
C ASN A 93 -5.24 -12.93 23.02
N VAL A 94 -4.11 -13.23 22.36
CA VAL A 94 -2.93 -12.36 22.34
C VAL A 94 -3.22 -11.04 21.60
N ARG A 95 -2.80 -9.93 22.22
CA ARG A 95 -2.96 -8.56 21.71
C ARG A 95 -1.67 -7.77 21.87
N ILE A 96 -1.28 -7.02 20.86
CA ILE A 96 -0.09 -6.16 20.87
C ILE A 96 -0.46 -4.73 20.53
N HIS A 97 0.35 -3.76 20.96
CA HIS A 97 0.12 -2.35 20.68
C HIS A 97 1.31 -1.74 19.97
N THR A 98 1.04 -0.90 18.97
CA THR A 98 2.06 -0.09 18.30
C THR A 98 1.81 1.41 18.49
N LEU A 99 2.84 2.22 18.33
CA LEU A 99 2.68 3.66 18.11
C LEU A 99 2.26 3.94 16.67
N ASN A 100 1.39 4.92 16.47
CA ASN A 100 0.91 5.29 15.14
C ASN A 100 1.96 6.01 14.29
N ILE A 101 3.01 6.56 14.92
CA ILE A 101 4.03 7.37 14.23
C ILE A 101 5.01 6.52 13.43
N ASP A 102 5.41 5.37 13.96
CA ASP A 102 6.48 4.53 13.41
C ASP A 102 6.18 3.02 13.49
N ASP A 103 4.98 2.65 13.94
CA ASP A 103 4.56 1.26 14.19
C ASP A 103 5.45 0.48 15.18
N SER A 104 6.23 1.18 16.00
CA SER A 104 7.05 0.54 17.04
C SER A 104 6.17 -0.18 18.06
N ILE A 105 6.56 -1.42 18.42
CA ILE A 105 5.83 -2.21 19.41
C ILE A 105 6.12 -1.67 20.80
N VAL A 106 5.07 -1.18 21.46
CA VAL A 106 5.13 -0.62 22.82
C VAL A 106 4.50 -1.52 23.87
N HIS A 107 3.78 -2.55 23.44
CA HIS A 107 3.23 -3.56 24.33
C HIS A 107 3.13 -4.91 23.65
N GLN A 108 3.62 -5.94 24.35
CA GLN A 108 3.43 -7.34 24.04
C GLN A 108 3.03 -8.11 25.32
N PRO A 109 2.11 -9.09 25.25
CA PRO A 109 1.75 -9.90 26.40
C PRO A 109 2.91 -10.80 26.81
N LYS A 110 2.96 -11.15 28.11
CA LYS A 110 3.91 -12.16 28.61
C LYS A 110 3.52 -13.60 28.24
N PHE A 111 2.26 -13.82 27.88
CA PHE A 111 1.75 -15.14 27.54
C PHE A 111 1.96 -15.40 26.05
N ASP A 112 2.50 -16.58 25.76
CA ASP A 112 2.66 -17.05 24.39
C ASP A 112 1.32 -17.35 23.73
N HIS A 113 1.34 -17.39 22.40
CA HIS A 113 0.21 -17.88 21.62
C HIS A 113 -0.04 -19.35 21.96
N ASP A 114 -1.32 -19.71 22.17
CA ASP A 114 -1.76 -21.10 22.33
C ASP A 114 -1.92 -21.82 20.97
N HIS A 115 -1.08 -21.45 20.01
CA HIS A 115 -1.01 -22.10 18.72
C HIS A 115 0.34 -21.84 18.08
N PRO A 116 0.84 -22.75 17.23
CA PRO A 116 2.06 -22.50 16.49
C PRO A 116 1.90 -21.29 15.56
N ALA A 117 3.00 -20.58 15.39
CA ALA A 117 3.18 -19.63 14.29
C ALA A 117 3.12 -20.37 12.95
N ASP A 118 2.58 -19.70 11.93
CA ASP A 118 2.65 -20.19 10.55
C ASP A 118 3.89 -19.60 9.88
N ALA A 119 5.06 -19.94 10.42
CA ALA A 119 6.35 -19.33 10.08
C ALA A 119 6.66 -19.50 8.59
N ALA A 120 6.47 -20.70 8.04
CA ALA A 120 6.69 -20.95 6.61
C ALA A 120 5.87 -20.02 5.72
N LYS A 121 4.60 -19.76 6.07
CA LYS A 121 3.74 -18.87 5.31
C LYS A 121 4.09 -17.40 5.51
N SER A 122 4.55 -17.00 6.70
CA SER A 122 5.00 -15.64 6.95
C SER A 122 6.29 -15.36 6.18
N GLU A 123 7.27 -16.27 6.24
CA GLU A 123 8.54 -16.19 5.52
C GLU A 123 8.33 -16.09 4.01
N VAL A 124 7.53 -16.98 3.41
CA VAL A 124 7.21 -16.91 1.97
C VAL A 124 6.60 -15.55 1.61
N ARG A 125 5.74 -15.00 2.47
CA ARG A 125 5.15 -13.68 2.22
C ARG A 125 6.13 -12.54 2.41
N ASP A 126 7.01 -12.60 3.42
CA ASP A 126 8.03 -11.59 3.64
C ASP A 126 9.00 -11.55 2.45
N LEU A 127 9.39 -12.73 1.96
CA LEU A 127 10.14 -12.88 0.72
C LEU A 127 9.39 -12.26 -0.47
N MET A 128 8.11 -12.59 -0.67
CA MET A 128 7.31 -12.03 -1.76
C MET A 128 7.15 -10.51 -1.66
N ASN A 129 6.99 -9.96 -0.46
CA ASN A 129 6.92 -8.52 -0.24
C ASN A 129 8.24 -7.85 -0.60
N ASN A 130 9.37 -8.40 -0.13
CA ASN A 130 10.71 -7.89 -0.45
C ASN A 130 10.99 -7.93 -1.96
N LEU A 131 10.64 -9.03 -2.63
CA LEU A 131 10.73 -9.15 -4.08
C LEU A 131 9.92 -8.05 -4.78
N THR A 132 8.68 -7.84 -4.33
CA THR A 132 7.77 -6.83 -4.89
C THR A 132 8.31 -5.41 -4.68
N ASP A 133 8.83 -5.10 -3.49
CA ASP A 133 9.36 -3.78 -3.16
C ASP A 133 10.65 -3.50 -3.94
N ARG A 134 11.52 -4.50 -4.10
CA ARG A 134 12.73 -4.38 -4.92
C ARG A 134 12.43 -4.16 -6.40
N ALA A 135 11.47 -4.91 -6.94
CA ALA A 135 11.02 -4.72 -8.32
C ALA A 135 10.44 -3.33 -8.59
N LYS A 136 9.88 -2.66 -7.57
CA LYS A 136 9.35 -1.29 -7.69
C LYS A 136 10.41 -0.21 -7.52
N THR A 137 11.46 -0.50 -6.76
CA THR A 137 12.47 0.50 -6.33
C THR A 137 13.77 0.44 -7.13
N THR A 138 13.97 -0.64 -7.90
CA THR A 138 15.19 -0.88 -8.67
C THR A 138 14.86 -1.15 -10.14
N ASN A 139 15.83 -0.89 -11.03
CA ASN A 139 15.75 -1.25 -12.46
C ASN A 139 16.42 -2.60 -12.75
N GLU A 140 16.54 -3.45 -11.74
CA GLU A 140 17.16 -4.77 -11.89
C GLU A 140 16.30 -5.69 -12.76
N THR A 141 16.94 -6.61 -13.47
CA THR A 141 16.21 -7.61 -14.24
C THR A 141 15.57 -8.65 -13.30
N THR A 142 14.52 -9.33 -13.75
CA THR A 142 13.86 -10.37 -12.96
C THR A 142 14.83 -11.45 -12.47
N ASN A 143 15.82 -11.82 -13.29
CA ASN A 143 16.82 -12.83 -12.92
C ASN A 143 17.74 -12.35 -11.80
N ASP A 144 18.15 -11.08 -11.81
CA ASP A 144 19.01 -10.50 -10.78
C ASP A 144 18.29 -10.47 -9.43
N ILE A 145 17.01 -10.08 -9.44
CA ILE A 145 16.15 -10.06 -8.24
C ILE A 145 16.02 -11.48 -7.65
N LEU A 146 15.77 -12.49 -8.48
CA LEU A 146 15.60 -13.88 -8.03
C LEU A 146 16.90 -14.50 -7.50
N SER A 147 18.05 -14.15 -8.10
CA SER A 147 19.36 -14.69 -7.71
C SER A 147 19.74 -14.38 -6.26
N THR A 148 19.21 -13.29 -5.70
CA THR A 148 19.51 -12.86 -4.32
C THR A 148 18.90 -13.77 -3.25
N PHE A 149 17.87 -14.56 -3.58
CA PHE A 149 17.10 -15.35 -2.60
C PHE A 149 17.27 -16.87 -2.77
N MET A 150 18.12 -17.32 -3.70
CA MET A 150 18.38 -18.74 -3.98
C MET A 150 19.74 -19.25 -3.48
N THR A 151 20.48 -18.42 -2.73
CA THR A 151 21.73 -18.79 -2.03
C THR A 151 21.47 -19.36 -0.65
#